data_AF-A0A519ENP4-F1
#
_entry.id   AF-A0A519ENP4-F1
#
_cell.length_a   1.000
_cell.length_b   1.000
_cell.length_c   1.000
_cell.angle_alpha   90.00
_cell.angle_beta   90.00
_cell.angle_gamma   90.00
#
_symmetry.space_group_name_H-M   'P 1'
#
loop_
_entity.id
_entity.type
_entity.pdbx_description
1 polymer ?
#
loop_
_entity_poly.entity_id
_entity_poly.type
_entity_poly.pdbx_seq_one_letter_code
_entity_poly.pdbx_strand_id
1 'polypeptide(L)'
;MTSVPLQPGLLVLHGNRAELLGDALFEWIRRYPLQPLEEEIFLVQSNGVAEWLKMTLAAQSGVCAATRVELPARFLWRSYRQVLGRDAVPARSALDRQALTWRLMHLLPKVATRPGFAPLAGFLRDGDLGRRLQLAQRLADLYDQYQVYRSDWLAVWEAGRDVLPGLSGIADLTLPDDQRWQAALWRELLAGLDAEALTSARTQLHQRFLATLTAGAPLATPVARRVILFGMTHVPMQTLQALAALSAHTQVLMAIPNPSRYHWADIIEGRELLRMERRRQPLRGARDLASVPLEQMHAHGHPLLAAWGRQGRDFVRQLDAFDDVAVAQQRFG
;
A
#
# COMPACT_ATOMS: atom_id res chain seq x y z
N MET A 1 -14.83 34.72 5.04
CA MET A 1 -13.55 34.19 5.54
C MET A 1 -12.67 33.92 4.33
N THR A 2 -11.60 34.67 4.14
CA THR A 2 -10.62 34.42 3.08
C THR A 2 -9.91 33.12 3.39
N SER A 3 -10.22 32.05 2.64
CA SER A 3 -9.60 30.74 2.81
C SER A 3 -8.11 30.86 2.54
N VAL A 4 -7.28 30.52 3.52
CA VAL A 4 -5.83 30.38 3.28
C VAL A 4 -5.64 29.32 2.19
N PRO A 5 -4.87 29.59 1.11
CA PRO A 5 -4.67 28.63 0.06
C PRO A 5 -3.99 27.37 0.63
N LEU A 6 -4.63 26.21 0.42
CA LEU A 6 -4.03 24.92 0.74
C LEU A 6 -2.85 24.68 -0.20
N GLN A 7 -1.67 24.55 0.37
CA GLN A 7 -0.46 24.21 -0.37
C GLN A 7 -0.38 22.68 -0.53
N PRO A 8 -0.19 22.19 -1.78
CA PRO A 8 0.21 20.81 -2.03
C PRO A 8 1.51 20.47 -1.32
N GLY A 9 1.69 19.21 -1.00
CA GLY A 9 2.90 18.70 -0.36
C GLY A 9 2.60 17.47 0.50
N LEU A 10 3.67 16.83 0.98
CA LEU A 10 3.59 15.67 1.83
C LEU A 10 4.04 16.04 3.25
N LEU A 11 3.17 15.85 4.23
CA LEU A 11 3.49 16.00 5.64
C LEU A 11 3.26 14.68 6.37
N VAL A 12 4.21 14.29 7.21
CA VAL A 12 4.12 13.09 8.03
C VAL A 12 4.19 13.46 9.50
N LEU A 13 3.17 13.03 10.24
CA LEU A 13 3.02 13.23 11.67
C LEU A 13 3.19 11.88 12.36
N HIS A 14 4.12 11.81 13.30
CA HIS A 14 4.31 10.64 14.15
C HIS A 14 3.80 10.92 15.56
N GLY A 15 3.10 9.95 16.15
CA GLY A 15 2.59 10.07 17.52
C GLY A 15 2.42 8.71 18.18
N ASN A 16 2.61 8.65 19.49
CA ASN A 16 2.48 7.42 20.27
C ASN A 16 1.03 7.09 20.67
N ARG A 17 0.09 7.99 20.39
CA ARG A 17 -1.35 7.84 20.66
C ARG A 17 -2.15 8.28 19.45
N ALA A 18 -3.07 7.43 19.00
CA ALA A 18 -3.90 7.71 17.83
C ALA A 18 -4.85 8.89 18.07
N GLU A 19 -5.29 9.08 19.32
CA GLU A 19 -6.17 10.15 19.74
C GLU A 19 -5.49 11.52 19.56
N LEU A 20 -4.23 11.65 20.01
CA LEU A 20 -3.47 12.89 19.86
C LEU A 20 -3.15 13.20 18.39
N LEU A 21 -2.90 12.18 17.58
CA LEU A 21 -2.77 12.33 16.13
C LEU A 21 -4.08 12.80 15.49
N GLY A 22 -5.22 12.26 15.95
CA GLY A 22 -6.55 12.68 15.54
C GLY A 22 -6.79 14.15 15.88
N ASP A 23 -6.57 14.53 17.13
CA ASP A 23 -6.74 15.92 17.61
C ASP A 23 -5.90 16.91 16.80
N ALA A 24 -4.63 16.58 16.54
CA ALA A 24 -3.74 17.41 15.73
C ALA A 24 -4.24 17.58 14.29
N LEU A 25 -4.76 16.51 13.67
CA LEU A 25 -5.34 16.55 12.33
C LEU A 25 -6.64 17.35 12.29
N PHE A 26 -7.53 17.17 13.27
CA PHE A 26 -8.81 17.86 13.31
C PHE A 26 -8.62 19.36 13.53
N GLU A 27 -7.67 19.75 14.38
CA GLU A 27 -7.27 21.15 14.56
C GLU A 27 -6.68 21.74 13.26
N TRP A 28 -5.87 20.96 12.53
CA TRP A 28 -5.37 21.37 11.21
C TRP A 28 -6.50 21.61 10.20
N ILE A 29 -7.44 20.68 10.09
CA ILE A 29 -8.60 20.78 9.19
C ILE A 29 -9.43 22.03 9.53
N ARG A 30 -9.66 22.28 10.83
CA ARG A 30 -10.41 23.44 11.32
C ARG A 30 -9.73 24.76 10.97
N ARG A 31 -8.40 24.81 11.08
CA ARG A 31 -7.60 26.01 10.76
C ARG A 31 -7.48 26.27 9.25
N TYR A 32 -7.50 25.19 8.46
CA TYR A 32 -7.38 25.24 7.00
C TYR A 32 -8.56 24.48 6.35
N PRO A 33 -9.78 25.02 6.40
CA PRO A 33 -10.97 24.35 5.89
C PRO A 33 -10.94 24.25 4.36
N LEU A 34 -11.52 23.17 3.82
CA LEU A 34 -11.82 23.05 2.39
C LEU A 34 -13.00 23.95 1.99
N GLN A 35 -13.29 24.01 0.69
CA GLN A 35 -14.46 24.76 0.20
C GLN A 35 -15.77 24.10 0.65
N PRO A 36 -16.89 24.85 0.71
CA PRO A 36 -18.20 24.27 1.00
C PRO A 36 -18.50 23.09 0.05
N LEU A 37 -19.02 21.99 0.61
CA LEU A 37 -19.33 20.73 -0.09
C LEU A 37 -18.12 19.95 -0.63
N GLU A 38 -16.90 20.47 -0.47
CA GLU A 38 -15.69 19.73 -0.78
C GLU A 38 -15.43 18.68 0.31
N GLU A 39 -15.08 17.46 -0.10
CA GLU A 39 -14.92 16.34 0.84
C GLU A 39 -13.50 16.27 1.42
N GLU A 40 -13.39 16.13 2.74
CA GLU A 40 -12.17 15.61 3.38
C GLU A 40 -12.01 14.13 3.03
N ILE A 41 -10.84 13.72 2.56
CA ILE A 41 -10.55 12.33 2.23
C ILE A 41 -9.67 11.71 3.32
N PHE A 42 -10.21 10.75 4.06
CA PHE A 42 -9.46 9.95 5.04
C PHE A 42 -9.23 8.53 4.54
N LEU A 43 -7.96 8.11 4.53
CA LEU A 43 -7.54 6.75 4.23
C LEU A 43 -7.28 6.01 5.54
N VAL A 44 -8.02 4.92 5.77
CA VAL A 44 -7.93 4.10 6.99
C VAL A 44 -7.77 2.63 6.65
N GLN A 45 -7.30 1.84 7.61
CA GLN A 45 -7.02 0.41 7.44
C GLN A 45 -8.22 -0.50 7.71
N SER A 46 -9.26 0.01 8.39
CA SER A 46 -10.44 -0.79 8.74
C SER A 46 -11.68 0.07 8.92
N ASN A 47 -12.84 -0.56 8.79
CA ASN A 47 -14.12 0.10 9.07
C ASN A 47 -14.25 0.53 10.53
N GLY A 48 -13.64 -0.20 11.48
CA GLY A 48 -13.66 0.20 12.89
C GLY A 48 -12.95 1.54 13.12
N VAL A 49 -11.79 1.74 12.49
CA VAL A 49 -11.09 3.04 12.52
C VAL A 49 -11.90 4.10 11.79
N ALA A 50 -12.60 3.75 10.71
CA ALA A 50 -13.46 4.68 9.99
C ALA A 50 -14.60 5.23 10.87
N GLU A 51 -15.31 4.34 11.57
CA GLU A 51 -16.42 4.74 12.44
C GLU A 51 -15.91 5.52 13.66
N TRP A 52 -14.82 5.08 14.28
CA TRP A 52 -14.17 5.84 15.36
C TRP A 52 -13.84 7.26 14.90
N LEU A 53 -13.20 7.42 13.73
CA LEU A 53 -12.78 8.72 13.20
C LEU A 53 -13.98 9.65 12.94
N LYS A 54 -15.06 9.13 12.36
CA LYS A 54 -16.30 9.90 12.12
C LYS A 54 -16.94 10.34 13.44
N MET A 55 -17.03 9.43 14.42
CA MET A 55 -17.60 9.74 15.74
C MET A 55 -16.77 10.78 16.48
N THR A 56 -15.43 10.66 16.47
CA THR A 56 -14.54 11.62 17.12
C THR A 56 -14.61 12.99 16.44
N LEU A 57 -14.60 13.04 15.10
CA LEU A 57 -14.74 14.29 14.36
C LEU A 57 -16.09 14.96 14.66
N ALA A 58 -17.18 14.19 14.69
CA ALA A 58 -18.51 14.71 15.03
C ALA A 58 -18.59 15.20 16.47
N ALA A 59 -17.96 14.51 17.43
CA ALA A 59 -17.94 14.94 18.83
C ALA A 59 -17.18 16.26 19.03
N GLN A 60 -16.10 16.49 18.27
CA GLN A 60 -15.30 17.72 18.37
C GLN A 60 -15.86 18.88 17.55
N SER A 61 -16.43 18.61 16.37
CA SER A 61 -16.90 19.62 15.42
C SER A 61 -18.42 19.85 15.46
N GLY A 62 -19.14 19.08 16.28
CA GLY A 62 -20.61 19.03 16.33
C GLY A 62 -21.25 18.18 15.23
N VAL A 63 -20.58 17.99 14.09
CA VAL A 63 -21.04 17.17 12.96
C VAL A 63 -19.85 16.60 12.17
N CYS A 64 -20.00 15.40 11.63
CA CYS A 64 -19.12 14.84 10.61
C CYS A 64 -19.86 14.84 9.27
N ALA A 65 -19.60 15.83 8.43
CA ALA A 65 -20.19 15.98 7.09
C ALA A 65 -19.10 16.19 6.05
N ALA A 66 -19.41 15.98 4.76
CA ALA A 66 -18.46 16.10 3.65
C ALA A 66 -17.12 15.40 3.97
N THR A 67 -17.18 14.20 4.54
CA THR A 67 -16.00 13.43 4.93
C THR A 67 -16.11 12.05 4.29
N ARG A 68 -15.20 11.75 3.38
CA ARG A 68 -15.08 10.44 2.74
C ARG A 68 -13.99 9.65 3.43
N VAL A 69 -14.39 8.62 4.17
CA VAL A 69 -13.46 7.65 4.74
C VAL A 69 -13.45 6.40 3.87
N GLU A 70 -12.29 6.04 3.33
CA GLU A 70 -12.14 4.88 2.43
C GLU A 70 -10.81 4.13 2.60
N LEU A 71 -10.72 2.93 2.03
CA LEU A 71 -9.49 2.15 2.02
C LEU A 71 -8.50 2.71 0.97
N PRO A 72 -7.18 2.65 1.21
CA PRO A 72 -6.17 3.13 0.27
C PRO A 72 -6.32 2.58 -1.15
N ALA A 73 -6.57 1.27 -1.30
CA ALA A 73 -6.68 0.65 -2.62
C ALA A 73 -7.83 1.25 -3.46
N ARG A 74 -8.96 1.57 -2.82
CA ARG A 74 -10.12 2.20 -3.46
C ARG A 74 -9.82 3.66 -3.84
N PHE A 75 -9.15 4.38 -2.96
CA PHE A 75 -8.69 5.74 -3.24
C PHE A 75 -7.73 5.77 -4.42
N LEU A 76 -6.71 4.91 -4.43
CA LEU A 76 -5.74 4.84 -5.53
C LEU A 76 -6.41 4.54 -6.86
N TRP A 77 -7.33 3.58 -6.90
CA TRP A 77 -8.07 3.29 -8.13
C TRP A 77 -8.85 4.50 -8.62
N ARG A 78 -9.52 5.23 -7.72
CA ARG A 78 -10.19 6.49 -8.05
C ARG A 78 -9.22 7.54 -8.57
N SER A 79 -8.05 7.69 -7.96
CA SER A 79 -6.99 8.61 -8.41
C SER A 79 -6.44 8.22 -9.78
N TYR A 80 -6.27 6.93 -10.08
CA TYR A 80 -5.86 6.46 -11.42
C TYR A 80 -6.85 6.94 -12.48
N ARG A 81 -8.15 6.80 -12.21
CA ARG A 81 -9.20 7.31 -13.12
C ARG A 81 -9.18 8.83 -13.25
N GLN A 82 -8.83 9.56 -12.19
CA GLN A 82 -8.78 11.02 -12.22
C GLN A 82 -7.59 11.54 -13.02
N VAL A 83 -6.44 10.87 -12.92
CA VAL A 83 -5.20 11.29 -13.58
C VAL A 83 -5.14 10.79 -15.02
N LEU A 84 -5.42 9.50 -15.25
CA LEU A 84 -5.29 8.86 -16.57
C LEU A 84 -6.54 8.98 -17.43
N GLY A 85 -7.70 9.32 -16.85
CA GLY A 85 -8.97 9.42 -17.54
C GLY A 85 -9.85 8.18 -17.40
N ARG A 86 -11.16 8.37 -17.57
CA ARG A 86 -12.18 7.32 -17.38
C ARG A 86 -12.21 6.28 -18.50
N ASP A 87 -11.74 6.65 -19.67
CA ASP A 87 -11.65 5.77 -20.85
C ASP A 87 -10.42 4.86 -20.76
N ALA A 88 -9.33 5.34 -20.15
CA ALA A 88 -8.11 4.57 -19.96
C ALA A 88 -8.14 3.66 -18.73
N VAL A 89 -9.06 3.89 -17.79
CA VAL A 89 -9.16 3.14 -16.54
C VAL A 89 -10.61 2.75 -16.25
N PRO A 90 -10.94 1.44 -16.27
CA PRO A 90 -12.31 0.98 -16.09
C PRO A 90 -12.81 1.24 -14.67
N ALA A 91 -14.14 1.23 -14.50
CA ALA A 91 -14.76 1.47 -13.20
C ALA A 91 -14.44 0.40 -12.16
N ARG A 92 -14.17 -0.82 -12.61
CA ARG A 92 -13.75 -1.96 -11.79
C ARG A 92 -12.61 -2.67 -12.49
N SER A 93 -11.65 -3.18 -11.73
CA SER A 93 -10.55 -3.94 -12.33
C SER A 93 -11.05 -5.32 -12.77
N ALA A 94 -10.58 -5.80 -13.92
CA ALA A 94 -10.78 -7.18 -14.32
C ALA A 94 -10.09 -8.18 -13.37
N LEU A 95 -9.14 -7.68 -12.55
CA LEU A 95 -8.37 -8.41 -11.55
C LEU A 95 -8.83 -8.11 -10.11
N ASP A 96 -9.99 -7.46 -9.92
CA ASP A 96 -10.58 -7.34 -8.58
C ASP A 96 -10.99 -8.71 -8.05
N ARG A 97 -10.93 -8.90 -6.73
CA ARG A 97 -11.27 -10.14 -6.01
C ARG A 97 -12.52 -10.85 -6.55
N GLN A 98 -13.62 -10.11 -6.72
CA GLN A 98 -14.88 -10.69 -7.20
C GLN A 98 -14.77 -11.19 -8.65
N ALA A 99 -14.13 -10.41 -9.53
CA ALA A 99 -13.91 -10.81 -10.92
C ALA A 99 -12.98 -12.02 -11.01
N LEU A 100 -11.89 -12.02 -10.23
CA LEU A 100 -10.97 -13.16 -10.12
C LEU A 100 -11.67 -14.42 -9.65
N THR A 101 -12.56 -14.33 -8.65
CA THR A 101 -13.32 -15.48 -8.15
C THR A 101 -14.09 -16.17 -9.27
N TRP A 102 -14.82 -15.40 -10.09
CA TRP A 102 -15.61 -15.96 -11.18
C TRP A 102 -14.75 -16.45 -12.36
N ARG A 103 -13.65 -15.76 -12.66
CA ARG A 103 -12.67 -16.24 -13.65
C ARG A 103 -12.07 -17.57 -13.22
N LEU A 104 -11.69 -17.70 -11.96
CA LEU A 104 -11.16 -18.93 -11.37
C LEU A 104 -12.22 -20.05 -11.37
N MET A 105 -13.47 -19.75 -11.08
CA MET A 105 -14.57 -20.73 -11.19
C MET A 105 -14.67 -21.36 -12.59
N HIS A 106 -14.40 -20.56 -13.63
CA HIS A 106 -14.39 -21.02 -15.01
C HIS A 106 -13.06 -21.70 -15.41
N LEU A 107 -11.93 -21.22 -14.91
CA LEU A 107 -10.59 -21.65 -15.29
C LEU A 107 -10.17 -22.96 -14.61
N LEU A 108 -10.43 -23.09 -13.31
CA LEU A 108 -9.95 -24.20 -12.47
C LEU A 108 -10.23 -25.60 -13.07
N PRO A 109 -11.44 -25.91 -13.59
CA PRO A 109 -11.72 -27.22 -14.17
C PRO A 109 -10.89 -27.52 -15.42
N LYS A 110 -10.51 -26.50 -16.19
CA LYS A 110 -9.74 -26.64 -17.43
C LYS A 110 -8.26 -26.86 -17.18
N VAL A 111 -7.72 -26.21 -16.14
CA VAL A 111 -6.29 -26.27 -15.81
C VAL A 111 -5.95 -27.45 -14.88
N ALA A 112 -6.91 -27.89 -14.05
CA ALA A 112 -6.66 -28.96 -13.08
C ALA A 112 -6.22 -30.29 -13.72
N THR A 113 -6.61 -30.59 -14.96
CA THR A 113 -6.21 -31.81 -15.67
C THR A 113 -4.85 -31.69 -16.38
N ARG A 114 -4.26 -30.49 -16.42
CA ARG A 114 -2.97 -30.25 -17.10
C ARG A 114 -1.79 -30.62 -16.20
N PRO A 115 -0.66 -31.08 -16.78
CA PRO A 115 0.58 -31.29 -16.03
C PRO A 115 0.99 -30.02 -15.28
N GLY A 116 1.50 -30.20 -14.05
CA GLY A 116 1.91 -29.10 -13.17
C GLY A 116 0.83 -28.58 -12.22
N PHE A 117 -0.45 -28.90 -12.43
CA PHE A 117 -1.57 -28.47 -11.56
C PHE A 117 -2.07 -29.57 -10.60
N ALA A 118 -1.24 -30.59 -10.34
CA ALA A 118 -1.60 -31.74 -9.49
C ALA A 118 -2.15 -31.34 -8.09
N PRO A 119 -1.62 -30.30 -7.40
CA PRO A 119 -2.21 -29.85 -6.14
C PRO A 119 -3.67 -29.38 -6.26
N LEU A 120 -4.02 -28.72 -7.37
CA LEU A 120 -5.39 -28.25 -7.64
C LEU A 120 -6.30 -29.42 -8.01
N ALA A 121 -5.82 -30.35 -8.83
CA ALA A 121 -6.54 -31.56 -9.21
C ALA A 121 -6.96 -32.37 -7.99
N GLY A 122 -6.04 -32.52 -7.02
CA GLY A 122 -6.28 -33.24 -5.77
C GLY A 122 -7.45 -32.69 -4.96
N PHE A 123 -7.62 -31.36 -4.92
CA PHE A 123 -8.69 -30.66 -4.21
C PHE A 123 -10.03 -30.67 -4.95
N LEU A 124 -10.00 -30.72 -6.30
CA LEU A 124 -11.17 -30.62 -7.17
C LEU A 124 -11.77 -31.99 -7.59
N ARG A 125 -11.21 -33.11 -7.12
CA ARG A 125 -11.51 -34.48 -7.56
C ARG A 125 -12.99 -34.86 -7.64
N ASP A 126 -13.82 -34.35 -6.72
CA ASP A 126 -15.23 -34.75 -6.63
C ASP A 126 -16.17 -33.89 -7.50
N GLY A 127 -15.63 -32.92 -8.25
CA GLY A 127 -16.41 -32.03 -9.11
C GLY A 127 -17.32 -31.04 -8.34
N ASP A 128 -17.34 -31.12 -7.01
CA ASP A 128 -18.19 -30.30 -6.13
C ASP A 128 -18.01 -28.80 -6.39
N LEU A 129 -19.12 -28.15 -6.75
CA LEU A 129 -19.18 -26.71 -7.00
C LEU A 129 -18.89 -25.91 -5.73
N GLY A 130 -19.27 -26.42 -4.55
CA GLY A 130 -19.01 -25.77 -3.26
C GLY A 130 -17.51 -25.66 -2.98
N ARG A 131 -16.78 -26.79 -3.05
CA ARG A 131 -15.32 -26.80 -2.95
C ARG A 131 -14.65 -25.94 -4.02
N ARG A 132 -15.12 -25.99 -5.27
CA ARG A 132 -14.56 -25.15 -6.34
C ARG A 132 -14.68 -23.66 -6.03
N LEU A 133 -15.86 -23.23 -5.55
CA LEU A 133 -16.09 -21.85 -5.16
C LEU A 133 -15.19 -21.44 -3.99
N GLN A 134 -15.06 -22.30 -2.99
CA GLN A 134 -14.18 -22.06 -1.84
C GLN A 134 -12.71 -21.88 -2.28
N LEU A 135 -12.22 -22.73 -3.19
CA LEU A 135 -10.87 -22.63 -3.73
C LEU A 135 -10.70 -21.35 -4.55
N ALA A 136 -11.66 -21.04 -5.42
CA ALA A 136 -11.64 -19.84 -6.24
C ALA A 136 -11.61 -18.56 -5.38
N GLN A 137 -12.37 -18.51 -4.29
CA GLN A 137 -12.36 -17.39 -3.35
C GLN A 137 -11.00 -17.26 -2.65
N ARG A 138 -10.44 -18.36 -2.12
CA ARG A 138 -9.12 -18.33 -1.46
C ARG A 138 -8.01 -17.88 -2.39
N LEU A 139 -8.02 -18.36 -3.64
CA LEU A 139 -7.04 -17.96 -4.65
C LEU A 139 -7.23 -16.50 -5.07
N ALA A 140 -8.47 -16.05 -5.26
CA ALA A 140 -8.76 -14.64 -5.55
C ALA A 140 -8.27 -13.72 -4.42
N ASP A 141 -8.46 -14.12 -3.16
CA ASP A 141 -8.00 -13.38 -1.99
C ASP A 141 -6.47 -13.31 -1.94
N LEU A 142 -5.80 -14.41 -2.30
CA LEU A 142 -4.33 -14.47 -2.36
C LEU A 142 -3.77 -13.58 -3.47
N TYR A 143 -4.33 -13.64 -4.68
CA TYR A 143 -3.90 -12.80 -5.79
C TYR A 143 -4.22 -11.33 -5.57
N ASP A 144 -5.35 -10.99 -4.93
CA ASP A 144 -5.65 -9.61 -4.54
C ASP A 144 -4.60 -9.08 -3.53
N GLN A 145 -4.20 -9.91 -2.56
CA GLN A 145 -3.10 -9.56 -1.65
C GLN A 145 -1.76 -9.39 -2.38
N TYR A 146 -1.42 -10.29 -3.30
CA TYR A 146 -0.19 -10.16 -4.09
C TYR A 146 -0.19 -8.90 -4.95
N GLN A 147 -1.31 -8.54 -5.56
CA GLN A 147 -1.43 -7.29 -6.32
C GLN A 147 -1.13 -6.04 -5.49
N VAL A 148 -1.33 -6.08 -4.17
CA VAL A 148 -1.10 -4.96 -3.26
C VAL A 148 0.29 -5.00 -2.61
N TYR A 149 0.72 -6.18 -2.14
CA TYR A 149 1.91 -6.32 -1.29
C TYR A 149 3.12 -6.95 -1.98
N ARG A 150 2.90 -7.64 -3.11
CA ARG A 150 3.92 -8.42 -3.83
C ARG A 150 3.72 -8.33 -5.35
N SER A 151 3.50 -7.12 -5.85
CA SER A 151 3.31 -6.89 -7.28
C SER A 151 4.54 -7.29 -8.11
N ASP A 152 5.72 -7.24 -7.49
CA ASP A 152 6.99 -7.76 -8.00
C ASP A 152 6.92 -9.26 -8.31
N TRP A 153 6.29 -10.07 -7.45
CA TRP A 153 6.08 -11.50 -7.70
C TRP A 153 5.23 -11.72 -8.95
N LEU A 154 4.10 -11.02 -9.03
CA LEU A 154 3.18 -11.12 -10.16
C LEU A 154 3.84 -10.69 -11.49
N ALA A 155 4.68 -9.66 -11.45
CA ALA A 155 5.40 -9.17 -12.62
C ALA A 155 6.43 -10.20 -13.13
N VAL A 156 7.18 -10.86 -12.25
CA VAL A 156 8.14 -11.89 -12.69
C VAL A 156 7.42 -13.15 -13.19
N TRP A 157 6.29 -13.51 -12.58
CA TRP A 157 5.46 -14.64 -13.03
C TRP A 157 4.82 -14.37 -14.38
N GLU A 158 4.34 -13.14 -14.62
CA GLU A 158 3.84 -12.68 -15.92
C GLU A 158 4.94 -12.79 -17.00
N ALA A 159 6.18 -12.45 -16.67
CA ALA A 159 7.35 -12.62 -17.54
C ALA A 159 7.82 -14.08 -17.72
N GLY A 160 7.07 -15.06 -17.20
CA GLY A 160 7.38 -16.49 -17.33
C GLY A 160 8.49 -17.00 -16.40
N ARG A 161 8.92 -16.19 -15.42
CA ARG A 161 9.95 -16.60 -14.44
C ARG A 161 9.29 -17.11 -13.16
N ASP A 162 9.45 -18.40 -12.88
CA ASP A 162 8.88 -19.05 -11.68
C ASP A 162 9.80 -18.86 -10.47
N VAL A 163 9.94 -17.62 -10.01
CA VAL A 163 10.79 -17.24 -8.87
C VAL A 163 10.03 -16.34 -7.91
N LEU A 164 10.49 -16.26 -6.67
CA LEU A 164 10.16 -15.21 -5.72
C LEU A 164 11.35 -14.23 -5.69
N PRO A 165 11.15 -12.98 -6.16
CA PRO A 165 12.16 -11.94 -6.08
C PRO A 165 12.72 -11.79 -4.65
N GLY A 166 14.05 -11.79 -4.56
CA GLY A 166 14.75 -11.49 -3.31
C GLY A 166 14.64 -10.02 -2.95
N LEU A 167 14.85 -9.70 -1.66
CA LEU A 167 15.11 -8.32 -1.25
C LEU A 167 16.53 -7.92 -1.67
N SER A 168 16.84 -6.62 -1.77
CA SER A 168 18.16 -6.11 -2.17
C SER A 168 19.32 -6.86 -1.48
N GLY A 169 20.18 -7.49 -2.28
CA GLY A 169 21.32 -8.28 -1.80
C GLY A 169 21.03 -9.76 -1.50
N ILE A 170 19.78 -10.20 -1.61
CA ILE A 170 19.36 -11.60 -1.48
C ILE A 170 19.01 -12.12 -2.88
N ALA A 171 19.53 -13.28 -3.24
CA ALA A 171 19.22 -13.91 -4.52
C ALA A 171 17.75 -14.30 -4.62
N ASP A 172 17.22 -14.30 -5.85
CA ASP A 172 15.87 -14.77 -6.14
C ASP A 172 15.73 -16.25 -5.74
N LEU A 173 14.60 -16.58 -5.11
CA LEU A 173 14.28 -17.94 -4.72
C LEU A 173 13.50 -18.62 -5.85
N THR A 174 14.07 -19.66 -6.46
CA THR A 174 13.34 -20.47 -7.44
C THR A 174 12.17 -21.18 -6.76
N LEU A 175 10.98 -21.13 -7.37
CA LEU A 175 9.81 -21.80 -6.83
C LEU A 175 10.01 -23.33 -6.87
N PRO A 176 9.79 -24.03 -5.74
CA PRO A 176 9.69 -25.48 -5.72
C PRO A 176 8.65 -25.99 -6.74
N ASP A 177 8.87 -27.18 -7.30
CA ASP A 177 8.01 -27.73 -8.37
C ASP A 177 6.54 -27.87 -7.96
N ASP A 178 6.26 -28.10 -6.68
CA ASP A 178 4.92 -28.17 -6.09
C ASP A 178 4.24 -26.81 -5.89
N GLN A 179 4.95 -25.70 -6.11
CA GLN A 179 4.46 -24.32 -5.97
C GLN A 179 4.40 -23.55 -7.29
N ARG A 180 5.07 -24.02 -8.35
CA ARG A 180 5.06 -23.40 -9.69
C ARG A 180 3.66 -23.24 -10.28
N TRP A 181 2.69 -24.05 -9.85
CA TRP A 181 1.31 -23.95 -10.30
C TRP A 181 0.67 -22.59 -10.00
N GLN A 182 1.11 -21.86 -8.96
CA GLN A 182 0.57 -20.55 -8.64
C GLN A 182 0.97 -19.50 -9.68
N ALA A 183 2.25 -19.51 -10.08
CA ALA A 183 2.76 -18.65 -11.14
C ALA A 183 2.13 -19.01 -12.49
N ALA A 184 2.00 -20.31 -12.78
CA ALA A 184 1.34 -20.79 -13.98
C ALA A 184 -0.15 -20.39 -14.02
N LEU A 185 -0.88 -20.54 -12.91
CA LEU A 185 -2.29 -20.16 -12.81
C LEU A 185 -2.48 -18.64 -13.00
N TRP A 186 -1.55 -17.83 -12.50
CA TRP A 186 -1.56 -16.39 -12.72
C TRP A 186 -1.44 -16.05 -14.21
N ARG A 187 -0.49 -16.69 -14.92
CA ARG A 187 -0.33 -16.53 -16.37
C ARG A 187 -1.59 -16.96 -17.14
N GLU A 188 -2.23 -18.06 -16.74
CA GLU A 188 -3.48 -18.53 -17.35
C GLU A 188 -4.66 -17.56 -17.11
N LEU A 189 -4.71 -16.92 -15.94
CA LEU A 189 -5.69 -15.86 -15.67
C LEU A 189 -5.49 -14.66 -16.60
N LEU A 190 -4.22 -14.23 -16.80
CA LEU A 190 -3.88 -13.13 -17.68
C LEU A 190 -4.13 -13.47 -19.16
N ALA A 191 -3.87 -14.70 -19.59
CA ALA A 191 -4.14 -15.16 -20.96
C ALA A 191 -5.64 -15.13 -21.32
N GLY A 192 -6.53 -15.20 -20.32
CA GLY A 192 -7.97 -15.06 -20.48
C GLY A 192 -8.49 -13.60 -20.45
N LEU A 193 -7.60 -12.61 -20.43
CA LEU A 193 -7.92 -11.19 -20.52
C LEU A 193 -7.70 -10.68 -21.95
N ASP A 194 -8.54 -9.74 -22.38
CA ASP A 194 -8.28 -8.97 -23.58
C ASP A 194 -7.16 -7.93 -23.34
N ALA A 195 -6.64 -7.35 -24.42
CA ALA A 195 -5.56 -6.37 -24.34
C ALA A 195 -5.96 -5.13 -23.50
N GLU A 196 -7.23 -4.74 -23.53
CA GLU A 196 -7.74 -3.61 -22.74
C GLU A 196 -7.73 -3.91 -21.23
N ALA A 197 -8.15 -5.11 -20.83
CA ALA A 197 -8.10 -5.51 -19.43
C ALA A 197 -6.67 -5.72 -18.93
N LEU A 198 -5.75 -6.18 -19.78
CA LEU A 198 -4.33 -6.30 -19.45
C LEU A 198 -3.68 -4.93 -19.23
N THR A 199 -3.91 -3.98 -20.13
CA THR A 199 -3.40 -2.60 -19.99
C THR A 199 -4.02 -1.84 -18.81
N SER A 200 -5.16 -2.31 -18.34
CA SER A 200 -5.85 -1.86 -17.13
C SER A 200 -5.45 -2.62 -15.86
N ALA A 201 -4.43 -3.49 -15.92
CA ALA A 201 -3.92 -4.16 -14.73
C ALA A 201 -3.31 -3.14 -13.74
N ARG A 202 -3.52 -3.39 -12.44
CA ARG A 202 -3.18 -2.43 -11.37
C ARG A 202 -1.71 -1.99 -11.41
N THR A 203 -0.79 -2.90 -11.69
CA THR A 203 0.66 -2.62 -11.76
C THR A 203 1.00 -1.67 -12.92
N GLN A 204 0.47 -1.91 -14.12
CA GLN A 204 0.71 -1.08 -15.30
C GLN A 204 0.08 0.30 -15.15
N LEU A 205 -1.16 0.35 -14.61
CA LEU A 205 -1.83 1.60 -14.29
C LEU A 205 -1.05 2.42 -13.26
N HIS A 206 -0.48 1.78 -12.24
CA HIS A 206 0.35 2.45 -11.25
C HIS A 206 1.58 3.12 -11.88
N GLN A 207 2.31 2.41 -12.75
CA GLN A 207 3.48 2.98 -13.43
C GLN A 207 3.11 4.15 -14.34
N ARG A 208 2.04 4.01 -15.13
CA ARG A 208 1.52 5.10 -15.98
C ARG A 208 1.10 6.29 -15.15
N PHE A 209 0.39 6.06 -14.05
CA PHE A 209 -0.02 7.09 -13.11
C PHE A 209 1.16 7.89 -12.57
N LEU A 210 2.21 7.20 -12.08
CA LEU A 210 3.43 7.86 -11.62
C LEU A 210 4.08 8.68 -12.74
N ALA A 211 4.24 8.08 -13.93
CA ALA A 211 4.85 8.75 -15.08
C ALA A 211 4.09 10.02 -15.49
N THR A 212 2.75 9.98 -15.53
CA THR A 212 1.90 11.14 -15.85
C THR A 212 2.08 12.27 -14.83
N LEU A 213 2.10 11.95 -13.53
CA LEU A 213 2.28 12.95 -12.47
C LEU A 213 3.69 13.54 -12.48
N THR A 214 4.73 12.71 -12.64
CA THR A 214 6.12 13.17 -12.70
C THR A 214 6.41 14.02 -13.94
N ALA A 215 5.77 13.71 -15.07
CA ALA A 215 5.91 14.50 -16.30
C ALA A 215 5.20 15.87 -16.23
N GLY A 216 4.41 16.15 -15.18
CA GLY A 216 3.62 17.38 -15.07
C GLY A 216 2.51 17.48 -16.12
N ALA A 217 2.08 16.35 -16.68
CA ALA A 217 1.01 16.32 -17.68
C ALA A 217 -0.32 16.77 -17.06
N PRO A 218 -1.23 17.39 -17.85
CA PRO A 218 -2.53 17.81 -17.34
C PRO A 218 -3.32 16.58 -16.88
N LEU A 219 -3.91 16.69 -15.69
CA LEU A 219 -4.77 15.65 -15.12
C LEU A 219 -6.09 15.59 -15.90
N ALA A 220 -6.60 14.38 -16.16
CA ALA A 220 -7.89 14.24 -16.86
C ALA A 220 -9.06 14.88 -16.09
N THR A 221 -9.04 14.81 -14.76
CA THR A 221 -9.96 15.52 -13.87
C THR A 221 -9.23 15.93 -12.58
N PRO A 222 -9.72 16.97 -11.86
CA PRO A 222 -9.12 17.37 -10.60
C PRO A 222 -9.06 16.22 -9.57
N VAL A 223 -7.92 16.11 -8.90
CA VAL A 223 -7.73 15.22 -7.73
C VAL A 223 -8.17 15.92 -6.45
N ALA A 224 -8.30 15.17 -5.35
CA ALA A 224 -8.65 15.75 -4.06
C ALA A 224 -7.61 16.78 -3.61
N ARG A 225 -8.03 17.93 -3.07
CA ARG A 225 -7.09 18.97 -2.59
C ARG A 225 -6.41 18.57 -1.29
N ARG A 226 -7.04 17.73 -0.47
CA ARG A 226 -6.44 17.15 0.74
C ARG A 226 -6.77 15.67 0.87
N VAL A 227 -5.76 14.88 1.26
CA VAL A 227 -5.87 13.45 1.55
C VAL A 227 -5.12 13.17 2.85
N ILE A 228 -5.75 12.43 3.75
CA ILE A 228 -5.25 12.17 5.10
C ILE A 228 -5.17 10.66 5.30
N LEU A 229 -3.97 10.12 5.40
CA LEU A 229 -3.74 8.74 5.79
C LEU A 229 -3.65 8.66 7.32
N PHE A 230 -4.56 7.90 7.95
CA PHE A 230 -4.70 7.89 9.41
C PHE A 230 -4.54 6.49 10.00
N GLY A 231 -3.67 6.39 11.01
CA GLY A 231 -3.66 5.27 11.95
C GLY A 231 -3.07 3.98 11.38
N MET A 232 -2.43 4.02 10.20
CA MET A 232 -1.83 2.84 9.59
C MET A 232 -0.44 2.58 10.19
N THR A 233 -0.23 1.35 10.63
CA THR A 233 1.08 0.87 11.12
C THR A 233 1.93 0.25 10.00
N HIS A 234 1.34 0.09 8.81
CA HIS A 234 2.00 -0.37 7.60
C HIS A 234 1.25 0.15 6.37
N VAL A 235 1.98 0.68 5.39
CA VAL A 235 1.42 1.15 4.11
C VAL A 235 2.20 0.51 2.96
N PRO A 236 1.53 -0.14 1.99
CA PRO A 236 2.20 -0.70 0.81
C PRO A 236 3.04 0.33 0.06
N MET A 237 4.17 -0.09 -0.51
CA MET A 237 5.09 0.82 -1.24
C MET A 237 4.41 1.53 -2.40
N GLN A 238 3.59 0.84 -3.18
CA GLN A 238 2.80 1.47 -4.24
C GLN A 238 1.90 2.59 -3.71
N THR A 239 1.31 2.40 -2.53
CA THR A 239 0.46 3.44 -1.92
C THR A 239 1.29 4.65 -1.51
N LEU A 240 2.46 4.45 -0.89
CA LEU A 240 3.34 5.57 -0.57
C LEU A 240 3.79 6.30 -1.85
N GLN A 241 4.29 5.57 -2.85
CA GLN A 241 4.72 6.13 -4.14
C GLN A 241 3.62 6.97 -4.79
N ALA A 242 2.41 6.43 -4.86
CA ALA A 242 1.28 7.17 -5.42
C ALA A 242 0.93 8.42 -4.60
N LEU A 243 0.98 8.34 -3.26
CA LEU A 243 0.71 9.49 -2.40
C LEU A 243 1.76 10.60 -2.53
N ALA A 244 3.07 10.32 -2.64
CA ALA A 244 4.01 11.42 -2.95
C ALA A 244 3.85 11.95 -4.36
N ALA A 245 3.63 11.10 -5.36
CA ALA A 245 3.40 11.59 -6.71
C ALA A 245 2.19 12.55 -6.75
N LEU A 246 1.12 12.21 -6.02
CA LEU A 246 -0.04 13.09 -5.84
C LEU A 246 0.27 14.35 -5.04
N SER A 247 1.27 14.34 -4.17
CA SER A 247 1.57 15.47 -3.29
C SER A 247 1.96 16.75 -4.05
N ALA A 248 2.34 16.65 -5.33
CA ALA A 248 2.53 17.80 -6.21
C ALA A 248 1.22 18.56 -6.50
N HIS A 249 0.06 17.91 -6.39
CA HIS A 249 -1.27 18.46 -6.67
C HIS A 249 -2.22 18.45 -5.45
N THR A 250 -1.87 17.70 -4.42
CA THR A 250 -2.71 17.42 -3.24
C THR A 250 -1.92 17.69 -1.96
N GLN A 251 -2.55 18.25 -0.93
CA GLN A 251 -2.00 18.21 0.42
C GLN A 251 -2.18 16.81 1.01
N VAL A 252 -1.09 16.06 1.14
CA VAL A 252 -1.09 14.72 1.71
C VAL A 252 -0.60 14.79 3.15
N LEU A 253 -1.45 14.40 4.10
CA LEU A 253 -1.12 14.30 5.51
C LEU A 253 -1.08 12.82 5.90
N MET A 254 0.02 12.35 6.50
CA MET A 254 0.14 10.99 6.99
C MET A 254 0.30 10.99 8.51
N ALA A 255 -0.73 10.60 9.24
CA ALA A 255 -0.70 10.45 10.70
C ALA A 255 -0.42 9.00 11.07
N ILE A 256 0.81 8.74 11.49
CA ILE A 256 1.39 7.41 11.63
C ILE A 256 1.64 7.12 13.12
N PRO A 257 0.95 6.14 13.70
CA PRO A 257 1.25 5.68 15.05
C PRO A 257 2.70 5.20 15.15
N ASN A 258 3.44 5.76 16.09
CA ASN A 258 4.82 5.38 16.35
C ASN A 258 5.03 5.08 17.84
N PRO A 259 5.34 3.83 18.22
CA PRO A 259 5.49 3.44 19.62
C PRO A 259 6.73 4.02 20.30
N SER A 260 7.65 4.63 19.52
CA SER A 260 8.90 5.20 20.03
C SER A 260 9.10 6.62 19.54
N ARG A 261 9.66 7.46 20.41
CA ARG A 261 10.15 8.80 20.07
C ARG A 261 11.52 8.80 19.40
N TYR A 262 12.24 7.69 19.47
CA TYR A 262 13.60 7.51 18.92
C TYR A 262 13.58 6.54 17.75
N HIS A 263 14.52 6.71 16.81
CA HIS A 263 14.68 5.80 15.69
C HIS A 263 14.94 4.39 16.22
N TRP A 264 14.02 3.49 15.94
CA TRP A 264 14.00 2.13 16.47
C TRP A 264 14.00 1.08 15.37
N ALA A 265 13.98 1.53 14.11
CA ALA A 265 13.89 0.63 12.98
C ALA A 265 15.11 -0.29 12.87
N ASP A 266 16.22 0.06 13.51
CA ASP A 266 17.43 -0.78 13.49
C ASP A 266 17.46 -1.88 14.54
N ILE A 267 16.50 -1.95 15.47
CA ILE A 267 16.53 -2.80 16.69
C ILE A 267 16.35 -4.32 16.44
N ILE A 268 16.19 -4.79 15.19
CA ILE A 268 15.73 -6.17 14.87
C ILE A 268 16.65 -6.86 13.85
N GLU A 269 16.78 -8.20 13.92
CA GLU A 269 17.54 -9.08 13.00
C GLU A 269 17.38 -8.73 11.50
N GLY A 270 18.50 -8.77 10.77
CA GLY A 270 18.62 -8.38 9.35
C GLY A 270 19.07 -6.93 9.08
N ARG A 271 19.65 -6.24 10.07
CA ARG A 271 20.07 -4.82 9.98
C ARG A 271 21.26 -4.53 9.06
N GLU A 272 22.09 -5.54 8.77
CA GLU A 272 23.39 -5.33 8.11
C GLU A 272 23.27 -5.05 6.60
N LEU A 273 22.14 -5.41 5.99
CA LEU A 273 21.91 -5.32 4.54
C LEU A 273 21.39 -3.95 4.08
N LEU A 274 20.98 -3.06 4.99
CA LEU A 274 20.16 -1.88 4.65
C LEU A 274 20.49 -0.68 5.53
N ARG A 275 21.71 -0.16 5.43
CA ARG A 275 22.12 1.11 6.05
C ARG A 275 21.53 2.28 5.27
N MET A 276 20.70 3.10 5.92
CA MET A 276 20.23 4.38 5.38
C MET A 276 21.05 5.53 5.98
N GLU A 277 21.39 6.52 5.15
CA GLU A 277 22.24 7.66 5.54
C GLU A 277 21.48 8.73 6.35
N ARG A 278 20.15 8.76 6.30
CA ARG A 278 19.31 9.76 6.99
C ARG A 278 18.15 9.13 7.74
N ARG A 279 17.76 9.79 8.83
CA ARG A 279 16.79 9.30 9.82
C ARG A 279 15.98 10.48 10.35
N ARG A 280 14.65 10.35 10.42
CA ARG A 280 13.79 11.40 10.99
C ARG A 280 13.86 11.52 12.51
N GLN A 281 13.95 10.38 13.19
CA GLN A 281 13.94 10.35 14.65
C GLN A 281 15.35 10.39 15.23
N PRO A 282 15.56 11.10 16.35
CA PRO A 282 16.87 11.14 16.98
C PRO A 282 17.26 9.76 17.48
N LEU A 283 18.57 9.50 17.51
CA LEU A 283 19.12 8.29 18.08
C LEU A 283 19.07 8.35 19.61
N ARG A 284 18.70 7.23 20.22
CA ARG A 284 18.70 7.12 21.69
C ARG A 284 20.15 7.17 22.18
N GLY A 285 20.51 8.28 22.83
CA GLY A 285 21.86 8.50 23.37
C GLY A 285 22.94 8.73 22.29
N ALA A 286 22.57 9.28 21.13
CA ALA A 286 23.45 9.53 19.99
C ALA A 286 24.20 8.29 19.44
N ARG A 287 23.80 7.08 19.87
CA ARG A 287 24.34 5.82 19.37
C ARG A 287 23.52 5.31 18.20
N ASP A 288 24.21 4.98 17.13
CA ASP A 288 23.61 4.29 16.00
C ASP A 288 23.32 2.83 16.37
N LEU A 289 22.05 2.47 16.51
CA LEU A 289 21.62 1.10 16.79
C LEU A 289 21.96 0.13 15.65
N ALA A 290 22.18 0.62 14.43
CA ALA A 290 22.69 -0.18 13.31
C ALA A 290 24.15 -0.65 13.54
N SER A 291 24.93 0.07 14.35
CA SER A 291 26.31 -0.31 14.72
C SER A 291 26.41 -1.21 15.95
N VAL A 292 25.30 -1.49 16.63
CA VAL A 292 25.27 -2.30 17.85
C VAL A 292 25.11 -3.79 17.46
N PRO A 293 25.99 -4.70 17.91
CA PRO A 293 25.85 -6.14 17.71
C PRO A 293 24.50 -6.66 18.21
N LEU A 294 23.96 -7.70 17.57
CA LEU A 294 22.58 -8.13 17.81
C LEU A 294 22.39 -8.71 19.20
N GLU A 295 23.40 -9.44 19.66
CA GLU A 295 23.54 -9.95 21.02
C GLU A 295 23.49 -8.85 22.08
N GLN A 296 23.85 -7.61 21.73
CA GLN A 296 23.87 -6.47 22.65
C GLN A 296 22.64 -5.56 22.50
N MET A 297 21.75 -5.83 21.54
CA MET A 297 20.55 -4.99 21.32
C MET A 297 19.60 -4.97 22.49
N HIS A 298 19.56 -6.02 23.32
CA HIS A 298 18.73 -6.03 24.53
C HIS A 298 19.08 -4.89 25.50
N ALA A 299 20.33 -4.40 25.46
CA ALA A 299 20.80 -3.30 26.31
C ALA A 299 20.49 -1.91 25.72
N HIS A 300 20.17 -1.84 24.43
CA HIS A 300 20.09 -0.58 23.67
C HIS A 300 18.70 -0.32 23.05
N GLY A 301 17.89 -1.36 22.82
CA GLY A 301 16.52 -1.29 22.34
C GLY A 301 15.50 -1.84 23.34
N HIS A 302 14.22 -1.45 23.21
CA HIS A 302 13.17 -2.02 24.07
C HIS A 302 12.88 -3.47 23.64
N PRO A 303 12.99 -4.47 24.53
CA PRO A 303 12.95 -5.88 24.15
C PRO A 303 11.63 -6.30 23.49
N LEU A 304 10.49 -5.78 23.97
CA LEU A 304 9.18 -6.05 23.33
C LEU A 304 9.06 -5.45 21.92
N LEU A 305 9.69 -4.30 21.68
CA LEU A 305 9.68 -3.66 20.38
C LEU A 305 10.59 -4.42 19.40
N ALA A 306 11.70 -4.96 19.91
CA ALA A 306 12.58 -5.85 19.14
C ALA A 306 11.85 -7.14 18.74
N ALA A 307 11.09 -7.73 19.67
CA ALA A 307 10.40 -9.00 19.45
C ALA A 307 9.15 -8.86 18.56
N TRP A 308 8.37 -7.78 18.71
CA TRP A 308 7.03 -7.67 18.09
C TRP A 308 6.92 -6.55 17.06
N GLY A 309 7.94 -5.70 16.90
CA GLY A 309 7.90 -4.50 16.06
C GLY A 309 8.24 -4.70 14.58
N ARG A 310 8.41 -5.94 14.09
CA ARG A 310 8.93 -6.21 12.74
C ARG A 310 8.14 -5.49 11.63
N GLN A 311 6.81 -5.55 11.66
CA GLN A 311 5.96 -4.90 10.65
C GLN A 311 6.02 -3.37 10.72
N GLY A 312 6.01 -2.80 11.93
CA GLY A 312 6.14 -1.35 12.12
C GLY A 312 7.53 -0.83 11.74
N ARG A 313 8.59 -1.60 11.97
CA ARG A 313 9.96 -1.31 11.52
C ARG A 313 10.01 -1.19 10.01
N ASP A 314 9.53 -2.21 9.31
CA ASP A 314 9.64 -2.27 7.84
C ASP A 314 8.92 -1.06 7.22
N PHE A 315 7.80 -0.64 7.81
CA PHE A 315 7.11 0.59 7.42
C PHE A 315 7.87 1.88 7.75
N VAL A 316 8.40 2.04 8.97
CA VAL A 316 9.20 3.22 9.35
C VAL A 316 10.40 3.39 8.42
N ARG A 317 11.10 2.30 8.08
CA ARG A 317 12.21 2.32 7.12
C ARG A 317 11.76 2.75 5.73
N GLN A 318 10.62 2.22 5.27
CA GLN A 318 10.07 2.57 3.96
C GLN A 318 9.72 4.06 3.88
N LEU A 319 9.26 4.67 4.98
CA LEU A 319 9.03 6.12 5.06
C LEU A 319 10.33 6.91 5.05
N ASP A 320 11.33 6.51 5.85
CA ASP A 320 12.63 7.20 5.90
C ASP A 320 13.30 7.19 4.51
N ALA A 321 13.32 6.04 3.82
CA ALA A 321 13.81 5.91 2.45
C ALA A 321 13.10 6.84 1.46
N PHE A 322 11.80 7.04 1.70
CA PHE A 322 10.95 7.80 0.81
C PHE A 322 11.12 9.31 0.99
N ASP A 323 11.29 9.76 2.22
CA ASP A 323 11.63 11.15 2.51
C ASP A 323 13.00 11.54 1.94
N ASP A 324 13.97 10.62 1.96
CA ASP A 324 15.28 10.83 1.35
C ASP A 324 15.18 11.12 -0.15
N VAL A 325 14.32 10.37 -0.86
CA VAL A 325 14.05 10.60 -2.28
C VAL A 325 13.32 11.92 -2.51
N ALA A 326 12.31 12.24 -1.70
CA ALA A 326 11.53 13.48 -1.83
C ALA A 326 12.38 14.73 -1.58
N VAL A 327 13.27 14.70 -0.57
CA VAL A 327 14.19 15.82 -0.27
C VAL A 327 15.33 15.92 -1.27
N ALA A 328 15.83 14.80 -1.81
CA ALA A 328 16.82 14.81 -2.89
C ALA A 328 16.25 15.48 -4.15
N GLN A 329 15.00 15.19 -4.51
CA GLN A 329 14.33 15.81 -5.66
C GLN A 329 14.12 17.33 -5.50
N GLN A 330 13.92 17.84 -4.27
CA GLN A 330 13.85 19.27 -3.98
C GLN A 330 15.20 20.00 -4.06
N ARG A 331 16.34 19.30 -4.03
CA ARG A 331 17.70 19.91 -4.13
C ARG A 331 18.22 20.00 -5.56
N PHE A 332 17.59 19.31 -6.50
CA PHE A 332 17.94 19.33 -7.93
C PHE A 332 16.86 20.03 -8.78
N GLY A 333 15.93 20.75 -8.15
CA GLY A 333 14.88 21.55 -8.80
C GLY A 333 15.14 23.05 -8.68
#